data_AF-A0A3M1MWD5-F1
#
_entry.id   AF-A0A3M1MWD5-F1
#
_cell.length_a   1.000
_cell.length_b   1.000
_cell.length_c   1.000
_cell.angle_alpha   90.00
_cell.angle_beta   90.00
_cell.angle_gamma   90.00
#
_symmetry.space_group_name_H-M   'P 1'
#
loop_
_entity.id
_entity.type
_entity.pdbx_description
1 polymer ?
#
loop_
_entity_poly.entity_id
_entity_poly.type
_entity_poly.pdbx_seq_one_letter_code
_entity_poly.pdbx_strand_id
1 'polypeptide(L)'
;DRIQAFEQFPFAVQALIAGDIDAVIMDEVAGQGYVGENADKLKLVGDSLSSDQLGFIFPKGSDLVEPVNAALKSMMQDGFLETVNKKYFGPDFNITYDDLG
;
A
#
# COMPACT_ATOMS: atom_id res chain seq x y z
N ASP A 1 19.77 -20.37 -6.43
CA ASP A 1 19.70 -19.02 -5.83
C ASP A 1 18.44 -18.87 -5.00
N ARG A 2 18.45 -18.02 -3.95
CA ARG A 2 17.32 -17.84 -3.00
C ARG A 2 16.48 -16.58 -3.26
N ILE A 3 16.78 -15.85 -4.33
CA ILE A 3 16.13 -14.59 -4.68
C ILE A 3 15.79 -14.65 -6.16
N GLN A 4 14.53 -14.37 -6.49
CA GLN A 4 14.04 -14.26 -7.85
C GLN A 4 13.44 -12.87 -8.04
N ALA A 5 13.90 -12.17 -9.07
CA ALA A 5 13.38 -10.86 -9.44
C ALA A 5 12.18 -11.01 -10.38
N PHE A 6 11.17 -10.17 -10.20
CA PHE A 6 10.02 -10.04 -11.08
C PHE A 6 9.89 -8.58 -11.50
N GLU A 7 9.61 -8.36 -12.78
CA GLU A 7 9.45 -7.02 -13.35
C GLU A 7 8.15 -6.33 -12.86
N GLN A 8 7.16 -7.09 -12.43
CA GLN A 8 5.86 -6.58 -12.01
C GLN A 8 5.28 -7.39 -10.83
N PHE A 9 4.59 -6.70 -9.93
CA PHE A 9 3.94 -7.34 -8.77
C PHE A 9 2.95 -8.46 -9.13
N PRO A 10 2.10 -8.36 -10.18
CA PRO A 10 1.19 -9.45 -10.51
C PRO A 10 1.89 -10.78 -10.76
N PHE A 11 3.09 -10.77 -11.37
CA PHE A 11 3.84 -11.99 -11.62
C PHE A 11 4.44 -12.58 -10.35
N ALA A 12 4.94 -11.74 -9.44
CA ALA A 12 5.43 -12.20 -8.14
C ALA A 12 4.31 -12.81 -7.29
N VAL A 13 3.13 -12.17 -7.27
CA VAL A 13 1.96 -12.67 -6.53
C VAL A 13 1.45 -13.99 -7.10
N GLN A 14 1.38 -14.13 -8.42
CA GLN A 14 0.98 -15.40 -9.04
C GLN A 14 1.97 -16.53 -8.76
N ALA A 15 3.28 -16.25 -8.79
CA ALA A 15 4.30 -17.24 -8.42
C ALA A 15 4.17 -17.69 -6.96
N LEU A 16 3.85 -16.77 -6.04
CA LEU A 16 3.56 -17.12 -4.64
C LEU A 16 2.32 -18.00 -4.51
N ILE A 17 1.23 -17.65 -5.19
CA ILE A 17 -0.01 -18.45 -5.19
C ILE A 17 0.21 -19.84 -5.81
N ALA A 18 1.04 -19.94 -6.84
CA ALA A 18 1.40 -21.19 -7.50
C ALA A 18 2.33 -22.08 -6.64
N GLY A 19 2.98 -21.52 -5.63
CA GLY A 19 3.97 -22.22 -4.79
C GLY A 19 5.36 -22.28 -5.40
N ASP A 20 5.65 -21.46 -6.41
CA ASP A 20 6.98 -21.38 -7.03
C ASP A 20 8.00 -20.65 -6.13
N ILE A 21 7.51 -19.80 -5.22
CA ILE A 21 8.29 -19.05 -4.23
C ILE A 21 7.58 -19.05 -2.87
N ASP A 22 8.36 -18.91 -1.79
CA ASP A 22 7.83 -18.99 -0.42
C ASP A 22 7.31 -17.64 0.12
N ALA A 23 7.80 -16.51 -0.41
CA ALA A 23 7.45 -15.16 0.04
C ALA A 23 7.74 -14.11 -1.05
N VAL A 24 7.05 -12.97 -0.96
CA VAL A 24 7.29 -11.77 -1.77
C VAL A 24 7.54 -10.58 -0.85
N ILE A 25 8.62 -9.84 -1.10
CA ILE A 25 8.85 -8.54 -0.48
C ILE A 25 8.21 -7.49 -1.39
N MET A 26 7.27 -6.71 -0.86
CA MET A 26 6.59 -5.64 -1.58
C MET A 26 6.20 -4.50 -0.65
N ASP A 27 5.77 -3.39 -1.26
CA ASP A 27 5.13 -2.28 -0.55
C ASP A 27 3.87 -2.74 0.19
N GLU A 28 3.69 -2.27 1.42
CA GLU A 28 2.62 -2.74 2.31
C GLU A 28 1.23 -2.41 1.76
N VAL A 29 1.02 -1.20 1.22
CA VAL A 29 -0.27 -0.79 0.65
C VAL A 29 -0.62 -1.63 -0.58
N ALA A 30 0.37 -1.89 -1.44
CA ALA A 30 0.19 -2.81 -2.56
C ALA A 30 -0.14 -4.23 -2.07
N GLY A 31 0.56 -4.71 -1.05
CA GLY A 31 0.33 -6.02 -0.44
C GLY A 31 -1.07 -6.17 0.15
N GLN A 32 -1.56 -5.15 0.86
CA GLN A 32 -2.93 -5.14 1.37
C GLN A 32 -3.96 -5.18 0.24
N GLY A 33 -3.74 -4.49 -0.88
CA GLY A 33 -4.60 -4.61 -2.07
C GLY A 33 -4.69 -6.05 -2.59
N TYR A 34 -3.57 -6.77 -2.70
CA TYR A 34 -3.57 -8.17 -3.13
C TYR A 34 -4.23 -9.11 -2.12
N VAL A 35 -4.02 -8.86 -0.82
CA VAL A 35 -4.69 -9.62 0.25
C VAL A 35 -6.20 -9.38 0.22
N GLY A 36 -6.66 -8.14 0.02
CA GLY A 36 -8.10 -7.84 -0.09
C GLY A 36 -8.78 -8.62 -1.22
N GLU A 37 -8.11 -8.77 -2.37
CA GLU A 37 -8.63 -9.52 -3.52
C GLU A 37 -8.44 -11.05 -3.41
N ASN A 38 -7.50 -11.53 -2.58
CA ASN A 38 -7.12 -12.96 -2.47
C ASN A 38 -7.01 -13.41 -1.01
N ALA A 39 -7.94 -12.98 -0.16
CA ALA A 39 -7.86 -13.13 1.29
C ALA A 39 -7.80 -14.61 1.76
N ASP A 40 -8.24 -15.55 0.94
CA ASP A 40 -8.17 -16.99 1.18
C ASP A 40 -6.79 -17.61 0.88
N LYS A 41 -5.93 -16.89 0.14
CA LYS A 41 -4.65 -17.40 -0.38
C LYS A 41 -3.45 -16.62 0.12
N LEU A 42 -3.63 -15.35 0.44
CA LEU A 42 -2.55 -14.44 0.79
C LEU A 42 -2.74 -13.88 2.20
N LYS A 43 -1.62 -13.64 2.88
CA LYS A 43 -1.56 -12.89 4.13
C LYS A 43 -0.27 -12.09 4.18
N LEU A 44 -0.32 -10.94 4.86
CA LEU A 44 0.90 -10.25 5.28
C LEU A 44 1.53 -10.98 6.46
N VAL A 45 2.86 -11.02 6.50
CA VAL A 45 3.63 -11.70 7.56
C VAL A 45 4.82 -10.85 7.97
N GLY A 46 5.14 -10.90 9.27
CA GLY A 46 6.23 -10.12 9.85
C GLY A 46 5.89 -8.65 10.03
N ASP A 47 6.82 -7.93 10.66
CA ASP A 47 6.75 -6.48 10.78
C ASP A 47 7.28 -5.82 9.50
N SER A 48 6.82 -4.60 9.22
CA SER A 48 7.28 -3.83 8.07
C SER A 48 8.80 -3.61 8.15
N LEU A 49 9.51 -4.01 7.08
CA LEU A 49 10.98 -3.94 7.01
C LEU A 49 11.49 -2.50 7.03
N SER A 50 10.67 -1.58 6.51
CA SER A 50 10.86 -0.13 6.55
C SER A 50 9.49 0.52 6.48
N SER A 51 9.33 1.65 7.17
CA SER A 51 8.16 2.51 6.97
C SER A 51 8.60 3.79 6.29
N ASP A 52 8.05 4.02 5.10
CA ASP A 52 8.22 5.26 4.35
C ASP A 52 6.85 5.89 4.14
N GLN A 53 6.73 7.19 4.43
CA GLN A 53 5.51 7.92 4.16
C GLN A 53 5.30 8.07 2.66
N LEU A 54 4.11 7.72 2.18
CA LEU A 54 3.70 8.01 0.81
C LEU A 54 3.39 9.51 0.66
N GLY A 55 3.81 10.09 -0.46
CA GLY A 55 3.61 11.51 -0.73
C GLY A 55 3.44 11.81 -2.21
N PHE A 56 2.79 12.93 -2.51
CA PHE A 56 2.73 13.48 -3.86
C PHE A 56 4.02 14.23 -4.18
N ILE A 57 4.58 13.95 -5.35
CA ILE A 57 5.85 14.55 -5.79
C ILE A 57 5.58 15.88 -6.47
N PHE A 58 6.33 16.91 -6.07
CA PHE A 58 6.32 18.24 -6.69
C PHE A 58 7.74 18.71 -7.04
N PRO A 59 7.90 19.59 -8.05
CA PRO A 59 9.15 20.33 -8.23
C PRO A 59 9.51 21.12 -6.97
N LYS A 60 10.82 21.29 -6.72
CA LYS A 60 11.30 22.12 -5.61
C LYS A 60 10.76 23.55 -5.77
N GLY A 61 10.20 24.10 -4.68
CA GLY A 61 9.61 25.43 -4.65
C GLY A 61 8.23 25.52 -5.30
N SER A 62 7.53 24.41 -5.52
CA SER A 62 6.17 24.43 -6.06
C SER A 62 5.18 25.06 -5.08
N ASP A 63 4.41 26.03 -5.59
CA ASP A 63 3.29 26.64 -4.86
C ASP A 63 2.10 25.67 -4.64
N LEU A 64 2.17 24.44 -5.18
CA LEU A 64 1.12 23.43 -5.04
C LEU A 64 1.21 22.62 -3.74
N VAL A 65 2.35 22.65 -3.06
CA VAL A 65 2.56 21.83 -1.85
C VAL A 65 1.52 22.18 -0.76
N GLU A 66 1.43 23.46 -0.41
CA GLU A 66 0.48 23.95 0.61
C GLU A 66 -1.00 23.68 0.27
N PRO A 67 -1.52 24.05 -0.92
CA PRO A 67 -2.92 23.80 -1.23
C PRO A 67 -3.27 22.30 -1.32
N VAL A 68 -2.35 21.45 -1.79
CA VAL A 68 -2.59 20.00 -1.80
C VAL A 68 -2.61 19.43 -0.39
N ASN A 69 -1.69 19.84 0.49
CA ASN A 69 -1.71 19.43 1.89
C ASN A 69 -3.00 19.88 2.60
N ALA A 70 -3.49 21.09 2.32
CA ALA A 70 -4.76 21.58 2.86
C ALA A 70 -5.96 20.75 2.37
N ALA A 71 -5.99 20.38 1.09
CA ALA A 71 -7.04 19.53 0.53
C ALA A 71 -7.03 18.12 1.14
N LEU A 72 -5.85 17.49 1.25
CA LEU A 72 -5.71 16.18 1.91
C LEU A 72 -6.19 16.26 3.37
N LYS A 73 -5.85 17.32 4.09
CA LYS A 73 -6.31 17.54 5.46
C LYS A 73 -7.83 17.66 5.56
N SER A 74 -8.46 18.38 4.63
CA SER A 74 -9.92 18.45 4.56
C SER A 74 -10.54 17.07 4.34
N MET A 75 -10.01 16.30 3.39
CA MET A 75 -10.50 14.95 3.06
C MET A 75 -10.28 13.91 4.18
N MET A 76 -9.28 14.13 5.03
CA MET A 76 -9.09 13.36 6.25
C MET A 76 -10.16 13.72 7.29
N GLN A 77 -10.41 15.01 7.48
CA GLN A 77 -11.34 15.51 8.50
C GLN A 77 -12.80 15.18 8.21
N ASP A 78 -13.19 15.13 6.93
CA ASP A 78 -14.56 14.82 6.51
C ASP A 78 -14.81 13.31 6.26
N GLY A 79 -13.79 12.46 6.45
CA GLY A 79 -13.89 11.01 6.26
C GLY A 79 -13.90 10.56 4.79
N PHE A 80 -13.67 11.47 3.84
CA PHE A 80 -13.62 11.13 2.42
C PHE A 80 -12.50 10.14 2.10
N LEU A 81 -11.30 10.32 2.68
CA LEU A 81 -10.20 9.37 2.46
C LEU A 81 -10.53 7.97 2.98
N GLU A 82 -11.23 7.84 4.11
CA GLU A 82 -11.68 6.55 4.62
C GLU A 82 -12.65 5.88 3.64
N THR A 83 -13.55 6.66 3.05
CA THR A 83 -14.50 6.17 2.03
C THR A 83 -13.78 5.66 0.79
N VAL A 84 -12.77 6.40 0.31
CA VAL A 84 -11.93 5.99 -0.82
C VAL A 84 -11.15 4.73 -0.48
N ASN A 85 -10.51 4.67 0.69
CA ASN A 85 -9.72 3.51 1.12
C ASN A 85 -10.57 2.24 1.16
N LYS A 86 -11.75 2.29 1.79
CA LYS A 86 -12.67 1.14 1.84
C LYS A 86 -13.12 0.67 0.47
N LYS A 87 -13.30 1.60 -0.48
CA LYS A 87 -13.73 1.29 -1.84
C LYS A 87 -12.65 0.53 -2.63
N TYR A 88 -11.38 0.86 -2.44
CA TYR A 88 -10.29 0.32 -3.27
C TYR A 88 -9.50 -0.80 -2.59
N PHE A 89 -9.49 -0.87 -1.26
CA PHE A 89 -8.72 -1.85 -0.49
C PHE A 89 -9.58 -2.75 0.41
N GLY A 90 -10.89 -2.52 0.44
CA GLY A 90 -11.84 -3.32 1.20
C GLY A 90 -12.16 -2.78 2.60
N PRO A 91 -13.19 -3.33 3.25
CA PRO A 91 -13.71 -2.82 4.52
C PRO A 91 -12.74 -3.00 5.70
N ASP A 92 -11.81 -3.95 5.59
CA ASP A 92 -10.81 -4.27 6.62
C ASP A 92 -9.52 -3.46 6.47
N PHE A 93 -9.41 -2.61 5.44
CA PHE A 93 -8.28 -1.70 5.26
C PHE A 93 -8.36 -0.59 6.30
N ASN A 94 -7.48 -0.67 7.30
CA ASN A 94 -7.35 0.33 8.35
C ASN A 94 -5.86 0.59 8.64
N ILE A 95 -5.18 1.24 7.69
CA ILE A 95 -3.88 1.87 7.92
C ILE A 95 -4.10 3.34 8.25
N THR A 96 -3.62 3.75 9.42
CA THR A 96 -3.54 5.14 9.85
C THR A 96 -2.11 5.65 9.75
N TYR A 97 -1.91 6.97 9.87
CA TYR A 97 -0.56 7.56 9.90
C TYR A 97 0.29 7.00 11.04
N ASP A 98 -0.34 6.56 12.14
CA ASP A 98 0.34 5.97 13.29
C ASP A 98 0.78 4.52 12.99
N ASP A 99 0.18 3.85 12.01
CA ASP A 99 0.58 2.52 11.54
C ASP A 99 1.76 2.58 10.55
N LEU A 100 2.06 3.79 10.04
CA LEU A 100 3.17 4.08 9.15
C LEU A 100 4.40 4.62 9.91
N GLY A 101 4.49 4.43 11.23
CA GLY A 101 5.59 4.96 12.05
C GLY A 101 5.77 4.25 13.39
#